data_AF-A0A352RPM2-F1
#
_entry.id   AF-A0A352RPM2-F1
#
_cell.length_a   1.000
_cell.length_b   1.000
_cell.length_c   1.000
_cell.angle_alpha   90.00
_cell.angle_beta   90.00
_cell.angle_gamma   90.00
#
_symmetry.space_group_name_H-M   'P 1'
#
loop_
_entity.id
_entity.type
_entity.pdbx_description
1 polymer ?
#
loop_
_entity_poly.entity_id
_entity_poly.type
_entity_poly.pdbx_seq_one_letter_code
_entity_poly.pdbx_strand_id
1 'polypeptide(L)' 'MNKRLANLCSVKSIVTIAATGAVIYGFVAGKITGEQLMLIYSSIIAFYFGTQSQKTQDAIDKGA' A
#
# COMPACT_ATOMS: atom_id res chain seq x y z
N MET A 1 -11.50 22.07 -14.90
CA MET A 1 -11.18 20.62 -14.96
C MET A 1 -10.48 20.24 -13.66
N ASN A 2 -11.11 19.40 -12.84
CA ASN A 2 -10.81 19.28 -11.41
C ASN A 2 -9.43 18.66 -11.12
N LYS A 3 -8.59 19.39 -10.38
CA LYS A 3 -7.21 19.03 -9.96
C LYS A 3 -7.06 17.61 -9.38
N ARG A 4 -8.16 17.04 -8.85
CA ARG A 4 -8.22 15.67 -8.29
C ARG A 4 -8.19 14.58 -9.36
N LEU A 5 -8.80 14.79 -10.53
CA LEU A 5 -8.75 13.85 -11.66
C LEU A 5 -7.35 13.83 -12.28
N ALA A 6 -6.70 14.99 -12.39
CA ALA A 6 -5.32 15.10 -12.88
C ALA A 6 -4.31 14.38 -11.95
N ASN A 7 -4.47 14.50 -10.63
CA ASN A 7 -3.66 13.75 -9.67
C ASN A 7 -3.95 12.23 -9.67
N LEU A 8 -5.13 11.81 -10.13
CA LEU A 8 -5.45 10.41 -10.39
C LEU A 8 -4.79 9.89 -11.68
N CYS A 9 -4.63 10.74 -12.69
CA CYS A 9 -3.93 10.43 -13.94
C CYS A 9 -2.41 10.44 -13.82
N SER A 10 -1.84 10.81 -12.67
CA SER A 10 -0.45 10.53 -12.35
C SER A 10 -0.23 9.01 -12.36
N VAL A 11 0.84 8.56 -13.04
CA VAL A 11 1.23 7.14 -13.14
C VAL A 11 1.18 6.45 -11.77
N LYS A 12 1.54 7.18 -10.70
CA LYS A 12 1.51 6.69 -9.32
C LYS A 12 0.10 6.33 -8.82
N SER A 13 -0.90 7.17 -9.09
CA SER A 13 -2.28 6.92 -8.68
C SER A 13 -2.94 5.83 -9.52
N ILE A 14 -2.71 5.82 -10.84
CA ILE A 14 -3.24 4.77 -11.75
C ILE A 14 -2.73 3.39 -11.31
N VAL A 15 -1.42 3.26 -11.08
CA VAL A 15 -0.82 2.00 -10.63
C VAL A 15 -1.37 1.56 -9.28
N THR A 16 -1.61 2.51 -8.37
CA THR A 16 -2.18 2.21 -7.05
C THR A 16 -3.61 1.64 -7.19
N ILE A 17 -4.46 2.30 -7.98
CA ILE A 17 -5.85 1.87 -8.19
C ILE A 17 -5.90 0.51 -8.90
N ALA A 18 -5.06 0.30 -9.92
CA ALA A 18 -4.98 -0.97 -10.64
C ALA A 18 -4.52 -2.12 -9.74
N ALA A 19 -3.50 -1.89 -8.90
CA ALA A 19 -3.02 -2.88 -7.94
C ALA A 19 -4.09 -3.25 -6.90
N THR A 20 -4.77 -2.24 -6.33
CA THR A 20 -5.89 -2.48 -5.40
C THR A 20 -7.01 -3.28 -6.06
N GLY A 21 -7.39 -2.94 -7.29
CA GLY A 21 -8.41 -3.66 -8.05
C GLY A 21 -8.02 -5.12 -8.33
N ALA A 22 -6.76 -5.36 -8.71
CA ALA A 22 -6.26 -6.71 -9.00
C ALA A 22 -6.28 -7.63 -7.77
N VAL A 23 -5.94 -7.10 -6.59
CA VAL A 23 -5.99 -7.87 -5.33
C VAL A 23 -7.43 -8.18 -4.94
N ILE A 24 -8.34 -7.20 -5.02
CA ILE A 24 -9.77 -7.40 -4.72
C ILE A 24 -10.37 -8.45 -5.67
N TYR A 25 -10.09 -8.32 -6.97
CA TYR A 25 -10.53 -9.29 -7.96
C TYR A 25 -9.96 -10.69 -7.69
N GLY A 26 -8.67 -10.80 -7.38
CA GLY A 26 -8.04 -12.06 -7.04
C GLY A 26 -8.70 -12.76 -5.85
N PHE A 27 -9.15 -11.99 -4.85
CA PHE A 27 -9.88 -12.50 -3.70
C PHE A 27 -11.31 -12.95 -4.07
N VAL A 28 -12.09 -12.11 -4.75
CA VAL A 28 -13.49 -12.41 -5.10
C VAL A 28 -13.59 -13.55 -6.12
N ALA A 29 -12.66 -13.64 -7.07
CA ALA A 29 -12.60 -14.72 -8.05
C ALA A 29 -12.05 -16.04 -7.48
N GLY A 30 -11.78 -16.12 -6.17
CA GLY A 30 -11.24 -17.33 -5.52
C GLY A 30 -9.82 -17.69 -5.95
N LYS A 31 -9.08 -16.75 -6.54
CA LYS A 31 -7.68 -16.95 -6.98
C LYS A 31 -6.66 -16.69 -5.87
N ILE A 32 -7.08 -16.09 -4.77
CA ILE A 32 -6.29 -15.88 -3.56
C ILE A 32 -6.88 -16.76 -2.45
N THR A 33 -6.07 -17.64 -1.87
CA THR A 33 -6.49 -18.49 -0.75
C THR A 33 -6.50 -17.70 0.57
N GLY A 34 -7.17 -18.23 1.60
CA GLY A 34 -7.18 -17.62 2.93
C GLY A 34 -5.79 -17.43 3.54
N GLU A 35 -4.87 -18.39 3.34
CA GLU A 35 -3.47 -18.26 3.75
C GLU A 35 -2.74 -17.15 2.99
N GLN A 36 -2.95 -17.04 1.68
CA GLN A 36 -2.35 -15.98 0.87
C GLN A 36 -2.84 -14.59 1.31
N LEU A 37 -4.11 -14.48 1.72
CA LEU A 37 -4.64 -13.26 2.31
C LEU A 37 -3.91 -12.92 3.63
N MET A 38 -3.73 -13.90 4.51
CA MET A 38 -3.03 -13.70 5.78
C MET A 38 -1.56 -13.28 5.59
N LEU A 39 -0.87 -13.86 4.59
CA LEU A 39 0.49 -13.47 4.19
C LEU A 39 0.53 -12.03 3.68
N ILE A 40 -0.38 -11.64 2.79
CA ILE A 40 -0.51 -10.26 2.30
C ILE A 40 -0.74 -9.31 3.48
N TYR A 41 -1.65 -9.64 4.39
CA TYR A 41 -1.98 -8.78 5.53
C TYR A 41 -0.80 -8.62 6.50
N SER A 42 -0.10 -9.72 6.79
CA SER A 42 1.09 -9.70 7.64
C SER A 42 2.20 -8.85 7.03
N SER A 43 2.40 -8.94 5.71
CA SER A 43 3.38 -8.13 4.99
C SER A 43 3.06 -6.63 5.08
N ILE A 44 1.78 -6.24 4.96
CA ILE A 44 1.33 -4.84 5.08
C ILE A 44 1.62 -4.31 6.49
N ILE A 45 1.31 -5.09 7.53
CA ILE A 45 1.55 -4.71 8.93
C ILE A 45 3.05 -4.53 9.19
N ALA A 46 3.88 -5.47 8.72
CA ALA A 46 5.33 -5.37 8.85
C ALA A 46 5.89 -4.12 8.15
N PHE A 47 5.39 -3.82 6.94
CA PHE A 47 5.78 -2.62 6.20
C PHE A 47 5.37 -1.34 6.94
N TYR A 48 4.16 -1.30 7.50
CA TYR A 48 3.67 -0.17 8.29
C TYR A 48 4.58 0.10 9.49
N PHE A 49 4.85 -0.92 10.31
CA PHE A 49 5.74 -0.77 11.47
C PHE A 49 7.18 -0.46 11.08
N GLY A 50 7.67 -1.01 9.96
CA GLY A 50 8.98 -0.65 9.40
C GLY A 50 9.08 0.85 9.08
N THR A 51 8.10 1.41 8.38
CA THR A 51 8.09 2.85 8.05
C THR A 51 7.93 3.76 9.27
N GLN A 52 7.17 3.32 10.28
CA GLN A 52 7.01 4.04 11.55
C GLN A 52 8.32 4.09 12.34
N SER A 53 9.02 2.95 12.41
CA SER A 53 10.34 2.87 13.05
C SER A 53 11.34 3.80 12.35
N GLN A 54 11.39 3.75 11.01
CA GLN A 54 12.27 4.61 10.21
C GLN A 54 12.01 6.10 10.45
N LYS A 55 10.74 6.54 10.41
CA LYS A 55 10.38 7.94 10.67
C LYS A 55 10.74 8.40 12.08
N THR A 56 10.56 7.52 13.06
CA THR A 56 10.91 7.80 14.46
C THR A 56 12.42 7.97 14.60
N GLN A 57 13.20 7.08 13.97
CA GLN A 57 14.66 7.17 13.96
C GLN A 57 15.15 8.43 13.24
N ASP A 58 14.63 8.73 12.05
CA ASP A 58 14.98 9.94 11.29
C ASP A 58 14.69 11.24 12.07
N ALA A 59 13.67 11.24 12.95
CA ALA A 59 13.34 12.38 13.80
C ALA A 59 14.31 12.54 14.97
N ILE A 60 14.79 11.43 15.54
CA ILE A 60 15.81 11.41 16.60
C ILE A 60 17.15 11.88 16.02
N ASP A 61 17.57 11.33 14.89
CA ASP A 61 18.86 11.62 14.26
C ASP A 61 18.99 13.07 13.76
N LYS A 62 17.87 13.75 13.47
CA LYS A 62 17.85 15.18 13.09
C LYS A 62 17.83 16.14 14.28
N GLY A 63 17.53 15.64 15.48
CA GLY A 63 17.47 16.44 16.71
C GLY A 63 18.75 16.38 17.55
N ALA A 64 19.68 15.49 17.20
CA ALA A 64 21.02 15.35 17.79
C ALA A 64 22.08 16.08 16.94
#